data_AF-A0A1F2TYZ0-F1
#
_entry.id   AF-A0A1F2TYZ0-F1
#
_cell.length_a   1.000
_cell.length_b   1.000
_cell.length_c   1.000
_cell.angle_alpha   90.00
_cell.angle_beta   90.00
_cell.angle_gamma   90.00
#
_symmetry.space_group_name_H-M   'P 1'
#
loop_
_entity.id
_entity.type
_entity.pdbx_description
1 polymer ?
#
loop_
_entity_poly.entity_id
_entity_poly.type
_entity_poly.pdbx_seq_one_letter_code
_entity_poly.pdbx_strand_id
1 'polypeptide(L)'
;MMVTVIAVPVYAQIAVIDPANLAQVVLIARRTQQQLDELQAQYRTILRMAQGLGNMESYRVPTIPITRHDPSRWEYGRPWIEGLNGGDPTGAAYWATTVPLQRPDAALSRLTPAARRAFERQYATIEITDSVAQMGGHQVALVRGYHSRLQQAVQALESDVLNGLPRFHEMTAILDKVASGELLARRQDMAANQLLSHALEQLLARSKRLRDTEATTINMQLVTWRDGRGANNAFVAGTGDALRTWRQP
;
A
#
# COMPACT_ATOMS: atom_id res chain seq x y z
N MET A 1 41.01 41.93 -104.98
CA MET A 1 40.19 40.99 -104.18
C MET A 1 40.91 40.74 -102.86
N MET A 2 40.16 40.80 -101.76
CA MET A 2 40.59 40.79 -100.36
C MET A 2 40.99 39.39 -99.85
N VAL A 3 42.08 39.37 -99.06
CA VAL A 3 42.36 38.75 -97.74
C VAL A 3 41.55 37.51 -97.30
N THR A 4 42.25 36.48 -96.79
CA THR A 4 42.11 36.01 -95.39
C THR A 4 43.18 35.00 -94.99
N VAL A 5 43.97 35.35 -93.98
CA VAL A 5 44.77 34.42 -93.16
C VAL A 5 43.96 34.19 -91.89
N ILE A 6 43.61 32.94 -91.61
CA ILE A 6 42.92 32.56 -90.38
C ILE A 6 44.00 32.17 -89.36
N ALA A 7 44.22 33.02 -88.37
CA ALA A 7 44.97 32.66 -87.17
C ALA A 7 43.98 32.17 -86.11
N VAL A 8 44.10 30.91 -85.70
CA VAL A 8 43.30 30.35 -84.61
C VAL A 8 44.09 30.50 -83.30
N PRO A 9 43.51 31.09 -82.24
CA PRO A 9 44.16 31.12 -80.94
C PRO A 9 44.11 29.72 -80.31
N VAL A 10 45.27 29.12 -80.07
CA VAL A 10 45.39 27.91 -79.25
C VAL A 10 45.31 28.35 -77.79
N TYR A 11 44.15 28.19 -77.16
CA TYR A 11 44.06 28.27 -75.71
C TYR A 11 44.62 26.98 -75.11
N ALA A 12 45.81 27.07 -74.52
CA ALA A 12 46.32 26.02 -73.65
C ALA A 12 45.44 25.94 -72.39
N GLN A 13 44.45 25.05 -72.39
CA GLN A 13 43.72 24.66 -71.18
C GLN A 13 44.54 23.62 -70.41
N ILE A 14 45.72 24.01 -69.92
CA ILE A 14 46.37 23.23 -68.87
C ILE A 14 45.66 23.63 -67.58
N ALA A 15 44.80 22.74 -67.07
CA ALA A 15 44.26 22.90 -65.72
C ALA A 15 45.46 22.98 -64.76
N VAL A 16 45.72 24.17 -64.21
CA VAL A 16 46.74 24.36 -63.18
C VAL A 16 46.19 23.71 -61.91
N ILE A 17 46.56 22.45 -61.71
CA ILE A 17 46.28 21.73 -60.47
C ILE A 17 47.24 22.30 -59.44
N ASP A 18 46.77 23.25 -58.62
CA ASP A 18 47.49 23.67 -57.43
C ASP A 18 47.56 22.47 -56.45
N PRO A 19 48.75 21.91 -56.19
CA PRO A 19 48.90 20.75 -55.31
C PRO A 19 48.39 21.03 -53.90
N ALA A 20 48.47 22.29 -53.44
CA ALA A 20 48.00 22.68 -52.12
C ALA A 20 46.47 22.69 -52.03
N ASN A 21 45.80 23.20 -53.07
CA ASN A 21 44.34 23.22 -53.15
C ASN A 21 43.78 21.79 -53.30
N LEU A 22 44.43 20.94 -54.13
CA LEU A 22 44.10 19.52 -54.23
C LEU A 22 44.26 18.79 -52.88
N ALA A 23 45.36 19.02 -52.17
CA ALA A 23 45.60 18.42 -50.85
C ALA A 23 44.55 18.87 -49.82
N GLN A 24 44.13 20.14 -49.86
CA GLN A 24 43.09 20.67 -48.98
C GLN A 24 41.72 20.05 -49.27
N VAL A 25 41.35 19.89 -50.55
CA VAL A 25 40.10 19.22 -50.95
C VAL A 25 40.10 17.76 -50.51
N VAL A 26 41.22 17.05 -50.64
CA VAL A 26 41.35 15.66 -50.15
C VAL A 26 41.19 15.58 -48.62
N LEU A 27 41.76 16.53 -47.87
CA LEU A 27 41.59 16.59 -46.42
C LEU A 27 40.15 16.89 -45.99
N ILE A 28 39.48 17.82 -46.69
CA ILE A 28 38.06 18.12 -46.46
C ILE A 28 37.23 16.86 -46.72
N ALA A 29 37.40 16.22 -47.88
CA ALA A 29 36.67 15.00 -48.25
C ALA A 29 36.87 13.87 -47.23
N ARG A 30 38.11 13.64 -46.78
CA ARG A 30 38.41 12.65 -45.72
C ARG A 30 37.68 12.97 -44.41
N ARG A 31 37.67 14.25 -43.99
CA ARG A 31 36.97 14.69 -42.78
C ARG A 31 35.45 14.53 -42.92
N THR A 32 34.88 14.86 -44.08
CA THR A 32 33.45 14.68 -44.33
C THR A 32 33.07 13.20 -44.31
N GLN A 33 33.94 12.33 -44.84
CA GLN A 33 33.71 10.89 -44.84
C GLN A 33 33.75 10.30 -43.43
N GLN A 34 34.72 10.71 -42.59
CA GLN A 34 34.75 10.34 -41.18
C GLN A 34 33.49 10.79 -40.43
N GLN A 35 33.02 12.02 -40.68
CA GLN A 35 31.78 12.52 -40.07
C GLN A 35 30.56 11.72 -40.52
N LEU A 36 30.48 11.32 -41.79
CA LEU A 36 29.41 10.47 -42.31
C LEU A 36 29.42 9.08 -41.67
N ASP A 37 30.60 8.47 -41.54
CA ASP A 37 30.76 7.16 -40.90
C ASP A 37 30.34 7.22 -39.42
N GLU A 38 30.69 8.29 -38.73
CA GLU A 38 30.29 8.53 -37.34
C GLU A 38 28.78 8.76 -37.22
N LEU A 39 28.17 9.55 -38.12
CA LEU A 39 26.72 9.74 -38.16
C LEU A 39 25.96 8.43 -38.41
N GLN A 40 26.47 7.59 -39.31
CA GLN A 40 25.90 6.28 -39.60
C GLN A 40 26.01 5.34 -38.40
N ALA A 41 27.13 5.36 -37.67
CA ALA A 41 27.31 4.57 -36.45
C ALA A 41 26.35 5.03 -35.34
N GLN A 42 26.17 6.34 -35.17
CA GLN A 42 25.19 6.91 -34.24
C GLN A 42 23.76 6.53 -34.64
N TYR A 43 23.39 6.67 -35.92
CA TYR A 43 22.06 6.31 -36.42
C TYR A 43 21.75 4.82 -36.22
N ARG A 44 22.69 3.91 -36.52
CA ARG A 44 22.53 2.47 -36.24
C ARG A 44 22.40 2.17 -34.75
N THR A 45 23.04 2.97 -33.90
CA THR A 45 22.90 2.84 -32.44
C THR A 45 21.53 3.31 -31.99
N ILE A 46 21.02 4.43 -32.51
CA ILE A 46 19.65 4.89 -32.28
C ILE A 46 18.64 3.84 -32.75
N LEU A 47 18.82 3.27 -33.94
CA LEU A 47 17.95 2.21 -34.45
C LEU A 47 17.96 0.95 -33.55
N ARG A 48 19.14 0.54 -33.02
CA ARG A 48 19.21 -0.57 -32.06
C ARG A 48 18.57 -0.24 -30.71
N MET A 49 18.61 1.01 -30.28
CA MET A 49 17.91 1.48 -29.06
C MET A 49 16.41 1.67 -29.27
N ALA A 50 15.98 1.93 -30.51
CA ALA A 50 14.59 2.09 -30.92
C ALA A 50 13.92 0.76 -31.29
N GLN A 51 14.71 -0.27 -31.64
CA GLN A 51 14.20 -1.63 -31.69
C GLN A 51 13.81 -2.05 -30.26
N GLY A 52 12.51 -2.25 -30.05
CA GLY A 52 11.95 -2.67 -28.77
C GLY A 52 12.70 -3.85 -28.17
N LEU A 53 12.77 -3.91 -26.84
CA LEU A 53 13.38 -5.05 -26.16
C LEU A 53 12.70 -6.34 -26.63
N GLY A 54 13.50 -7.38 -26.89
CA GLY A 54 12.96 -8.73 -27.04
C GLY A 54 12.19 -9.16 -25.78
N ASN A 55 11.67 -10.38 -25.78
CA ASN A 55 10.83 -10.93 -24.70
C ASN A 55 11.31 -10.55 -23.28
N MET A 56 10.51 -9.75 -22.56
CA MET A 56 10.79 -9.28 -21.20
C MET A 56 10.14 -10.14 -20.09
N GLU A 57 9.53 -11.28 -20.43
CA GLU A 57 8.87 -12.19 -19.49
C GLU A 57 9.76 -12.61 -18.30
N SER A 58 11.09 -12.61 -18.46
CA SER A 58 12.01 -12.90 -17.36
C SER A 58 11.95 -11.91 -16.20
N TYR A 59 11.40 -10.71 -16.41
CA TYR A 59 11.21 -9.69 -15.37
C TYR A 59 9.82 -9.73 -14.73
N ARG A 60 8.91 -10.58 -15.25
CA ARG A 60 7.56 -10.73 -14.70
C ARG A 60 7.66 -11.27 -13.28
N VAL A 61 7.07 -10.55 -12.34
CA VAL A 61 6.95 -11.01 -10.96
C VAL A 61 5.55 -11.58 -10.74
N PRO A 62 5.37 -12.71 -10.06
CA PRO A 62 4.04 -13.19 -9.70
C PRO A 62 3.33 -12.15 -8.83
N THR A 63 2.04 -11.93 -9.06
CA THR A 63 1.28 -11.02 -8.21
C THR A 63 1.16 -11.60 -6.81
N ILE A 64 1.43 -10.80 -5.77
CA ILE A 64 1.31 -11.23 -4.37
C ILE A 64 -0.14 -10.99 -3.95
N PRO A 65 -0.97 -12.04 -3.79
CA PRO A 65 -2.37 -11.86 -3.45
C PRO A 65 -2.50 -11.28 -2.03
N ILE A 66 -3.50 -10.41 -1.83
CA ILE A 66 -3.90 -9.99 -0.50
C ILE A 66 -4.46 -11.21 0.24
N THR A 67 -3.86 -11.55 1.37
CA THR A 67 -4.42 -12.57 2.25
C THR A 67 -5.66 -12.02 2.95
N ARG A 68 -6.80 -12.68 2.74
CA ARG A 68 -8.01 -12.46 3.53
C ARG A 68 -8.16 -13.59 4.53
N HIS A 69 -8.76 -13.28 5.66
CA HIS A 69 -9.20 -14.31 6.60
C HIS A 69 -10.37 -15.08 5.98
N ASP A 70 -10.44 -16.38 6.24
CA ASP A 70 -11.60 -17.20 5.89
C ASP A 70 -12.60 -17.14 7.07
N PRO A 71 -13.72 -16.40 6.96
CA PRO A 71 -14.63 -16.21 8.08
C PRO A 71 -15.40 -17.48 8.44
N SER A 72 -15.51 -18.43 7.50
CA SER A 72 -16.27 -19.67 7.70
C SER A 72 -15.64 -20.57 8.76
N ARG A 73 -14.36 -20.36 9.05
CA ARG A 73 -13.65 -21.20 10.00
C ARG A 73 -14.10 -20.93 11.44
N TRP A 74 -14.42 -19.69 11.82
CA TRP A 74 -14.64 -19.31 13.23
C TRP A 74 -16.10 -18.91 13.50
N GLU A 75 -16.79 -19.66 14.35
CA GLU A 75 -18.19 -19.41 14.68
C GLU A 75 -18.42 -18.05 15.38
N TYR A 76 -17.73 -17.81 16.50
CA TYR A 76 -17.93 -16.61 17.32
C TYR A 76 -17.14 -15.38 16.84
N GLY A 77 -16.03 -15.60 16.12
CA GLY A 77 -15.18 -14.52 15.61
C GLY A 77 -15.58 -14.01 14.23
N ARG A 78 -16.50 -14.70 13.54
CA ARG A 78 -16.90 -14.40 12.16
C ARG A 78 -17.24 -12.92 11.92
N PRO A 79 -18.09 -12.26 12.74
CA PRO A 79 -18.51 -10.89 12.43
C PRO A 79 -17.32 -9.94 12.31
N TRP A 80 -16.41 -9.95 13.30
CA TRP A 80 -15.26 -9.05 13.27
C TRP A 80 -14.28 -9.39 12.15
N ILE A 81 -14.11 -10.67 11.83
CA ILE A 81 -13.30 -11.09 10.67
C ILE A 81 -13.89 -10.58 9.34
N GLU A 82 -15.21 -10.66 9.18
CA GLU A 82 -15.91 -10.09 8.02
C GLU A 82 -15.72 -8.57 7.98
N GLY A 83 -15.81 -7.90 9.13
CA GLY A 83 -15.52 -6.47 9.27
C GLY A 83 -14.08 -6.10 8.89
N LEU A 84 -13.08 -6.90 9.27
CA LEU A 84 -11.69 -6.69 8.86
C LEU A 84 -11.50 -6.91 7.35
N ASN A 85 -12.22 -7.87 6.76
CA ASN A 85 -12.13 -8.20 5.34
C ASN A 85 -12.86 -7.20 4.43
N GLY A 86 -14.05 -6.75 4.82
CA GLY A 86 -14.96 -5.96 3.99
C GLY A 86 -15.21 -4.53 4.49
N GLY A 87 -14.86 -4.23 5.73
CA GLY A 87 -15.00 -2.93 6.37
C GLY A 87 -16.16 -2.90 7.37
N ASP A 88 -15.99 -2.09 8.40
CA ASP A 88 -16.99 -1.90 9.46
C ASP A 88 -17.10 -0.42 9.87
N PRO A 89 -17.70 0.44 9.02
CA PRO A 89 -17.71 1.89 9.27
C PRO A 89 -18.50 2.30 10.51
N THR A 90 -19.42 1.44 10.97
CA THR A 90 -20.25 1.70 12.16
C THR A 90 -19.73 1.01 13.42
N GLY A 91 -18.72 0.15 13.29
CA GLY A 91 -18.23 -0.68 14.39
C GLY A 91 -19.13 -1.84 14.78
N ALA A 92 -20.22 -2.11 14.04
CA ALA A 92 -21.21 -3.12 14.40
C ALA A 92 -20.61 -4.53 14.45
N ALA A 93 -19.72 -4.88 13.50
CA ALA A 93 -19.04 -6.16 13.47
C ALA A 93 -18.04 -6.31 14.62
N TYR A 94 -17.35 -5.23 14.98
CA TYR A 94 -16.52 -5.18 16.18
C TYR A 94 -17.36 -5.44 17.44
N TRP A 95 -18.43 -4.66 17.64
CA TRP A 95 -19.32 -4.74 18.80
C TRP A 95 -20.01 -6.09 18.98
N ALA A 96 -20.31 -6.77 17.88
CA ALA A 96 -20.88 -8.11 17.91
C ALA A 96 -19.95 -9.18 18.55
N THR A 97 -18.66 -8.87 18.71
CA THR A 97 -17.65 -9.84 19.20
C THR A 97 -16.91 -9.37 20.45
N THR A 98 -17.12 -8.14 20.92
CA THR A 98 -16.52 -7.60 22.14
C THR A 98 -17.39 -7.85 23.36
N VAL A 99 -16.76 -7.90 24.55
CA VAL A 99 -17.50 -7.92 25.81
C VAL A 99 -18.21 -6.56 25.96
N PRO A 100 -19.55 -6.48 26.08
CA PRO A 100 -20.22 -5.19 26.18
C PRO A 100 -19.75 -4.41 27.40
N LEU A 101 -19.35 -3.14 27.25
CA LEU A 101 -19.04 -2.26 28.36
C LEU A 101 -20.36 -1.76 28.97
N GLN A 102 -20.62 -2.10 30.23
CA GLN A 102 -21.85 -1.68 30.90
C GLN A 102 -21.81 -0.20 31.19
N ARG A 103 -22.95 0.47 30.97
CA ARG A 103 -23.06 1.89 31.29
C ARG A 103 -23.00 2.08 32.81
N PRO A 104 -22.22 3.05 33.29
CA PRO A 104 -22.15 3.32 34.71
C PRO A 104 -23.49 3.88 35.22
N ASP A 105 -23.93 3.43 36.39
CA ASP A 105 -25.23 3.78 36.96
C ASP A 105 -25.13 4.93 37.99
N ALA A 106 -26.27 5.28 38.60
CA ALA A 106 -26.32 6.32 39.62
C ALA A 106 -25.50 6.00 40.87
N ALA A 107 -25.04 4.76 41.10
CA ALA A 107 -24.25 4.41 42.28
C ALA A 107 -22.87 5.09 42.28
N LEU A 108 -22.35 5.51 41.12
CA LEU A 108 -21.14 6.34 41.00
C LEU A 108 -21.23 7.67 41.74
N SER A 109 -22.44 8.21 41.90
CA SER A 109 -22.67 9.44 42.66
C SER A 109 -22.24 9.30 44.13
N ARG A 110 -22.14 8.07 44.64
CA ARG A 110 -21.82 7.75 46.04
C ARG A 110 -20.32 7.55 46.27
N LEU A 111 -19.51 7.44 45.21
CA LEU A 111 -18.05 7.37 45.34
C LEU A 111 -17.49 8.72 45.76
N THR A 112 -16.33 8.68 46.43
CA THR A 112 -15.56 9.91 46.70
C THR A 112 -15.16 10.56 45.36
N PRO A 113 -14.97 11.90 45.31
CA PRO A 113 -14.60 12.58 44.08
C PRO A 113 -13.29 12.07 43.44
N ALA A 114 -12.35 11.56 44.25
CA ALA A 114 -11.11 10.97 43.76
C ALA A 114 -11.34 9.59 43.13
N ALA A 115 -12.12 8.72 43.80
CA ALA A 115 -12.44 7.39 43.28
C ALA A 115 -13.29 7.46 42.00
N ARG A 116 -14.25 8.39 41.94
CA ARG A 116 -15.04 8.64 40.73
C ARG A 116 -14.15 9.03 39.55
N ARG A 117 -13.25 10.01 39.73
CA ARG A 117 -12.33 10.44 38.67
C ARG A 117 -11.39 9.33 38.22
N ALA A 118 -10.93 8.48 39.13
CA ALA A 118 -10.10 7.33 38.77
C ALA A 118 -10.87 6.33 37.90
N PHE A 119 -12.12 6.01 38.29
CA PHE A 119 -13.01 5.15 37.50
C PHE A 119 -13.31 5.76 36.12
N GLU A 120 -13.71 7.03 36.05
CA GLU A 120 -14.03 7.72 34.79
C GLU A 120 -12.85 7.68 33.81
N ARG A 121 -11.61 7.83 34.31
CA ARG A 121 -10.40 7.72 33.46
C ARG A 121 -10.20 6.31 32.92
N GLN A 122 -10.36 5.29 33.74
CA GLN A 122 -10.26 3.89 33.30
C GLN A 122 -11.35 3.56 32.28
N TYR A 123 -12.58 3.97 32.54
CA TYR A 123 -13.71 3.80 31.64
C TYR A 123 -13.46 4.48 30.29
N ALA A 124 -12.98 5.73 30.30
CA ALA A 124 -12.63 6.47 29.10
C ALA A 124 -11.51 5.80 28.28
N THR A 125 -10.52 5.15 28.92
CA THR A 125 -9.49 4.38 28.22
C THR A 125 -10.11 3.24 27.40
N ILE A 126 -11.12 2.56 27.94
CA ILE A 126 -11.84 1.50 27.22
C ILE A 126 -12.60 2.10 26.03
N GLU A 127 -13.32 3.20 26.22
CA GLU A 127 -14.07 3.87 25.15
C GLU A 127 -13.16 4.38 24.01
N ILE A 128 -11.99 4.94 24.35
CA ILE A 128 -10.97 5.34 23.36
C ILE A 128 -10.48 4.11 22.59
N THR A 129 -10.20 3.02 23.30
CA THR A 129 -9.75 1.77 22.69
C THR A 129 -10.81 1.20 21.73
N ASP A 130 -12.08 1.28 22.12
CA ASP A 130 -13.21 0.89 21.27
C ASP A 130 -13.26 1.72 19.98
N SER A 131 -13.11 3.04 20.08
CA SER A 131 -13.08 3.92 18.91
C SER A 131 -11.91 3.60 17.97
N VAL A 132 -10.70 3.44 18.53
CA VAL A 132 -9.49 3.09 17.75
C VAL A 132 -9.65 1.73 17.08
N ALA A 133 -10.23 0.74 17.76
CA ALA A 133 -10.41 -0.58 17.20
C ALA A 133 -11.43 -0.61 16.04
N GLN A 134 -12.54 0.12 16.19
CA GLN A 134 -13.54 0.26 15.12
C GLN A 134 -12.95 0.95 13.88
N MET A 135 -12.31 2.11 14.07
CA MET A 135 -11.67 2.83 12.98
C MET A 135 -10.53 2.01 12.35
N GLY A 136 -9.67 1.40 13.16
CA GLY A 136 -8.57 0.59 12.69
C GLY A 136 -9.03 -0.61 11.85
N GLY A 137 -10.08 -1.31 12.30
CA GLY A 137 -10.64 -2.43 11.56
C GLY A 137 -11.23 -2.01 10.20
N HIS A 138 -11.94 -0.89 10.16
CA HIS A 138 -12.44 -0.32 8.90
C HIS A 138 -11.29 0.11 7.96
N GLN A 139 -10.25 0.75 8.49
CA GLN A 139 -9.10 1.19 7.69
C GLN A 139 -8.32 0.01 7.08
N VAL A 140 -8.16 -1.11 7.82
CA VAL A 140 -7.57 -2.34 7.27
C VAL A 140 -8.33 -2.81 6.02
N ALA A 141 -9.67 -2.81 6.08
CA ALA A 141 -10.49 -3.19 4.93
C ALA A 141 -10.36 -2.21 3.76
N LEU A 142 -10.31 -0.89 4.02
CA LEU A 142 -10.08 0.11 2.98
C LEU A 142 -8.74 -0.09 2.27
N VAL A 143 -7.67 -0.31 3.02
CA VAL A 143 -6.33 -0.60 2.45
C VAL A 143 -6.37 -1.83 1.54
N ARG A 144 -7.07 -2.90 1.95
CA ARG A 144 -7.26 -4.10 1.11
C ARG A 144 -8.06 -3.81 -0.16
N GLY A 145 -9.09 -3.00 -0.06
CA GLY A 145 -9.89 -2.53 -1.21
C GLY A 145 -9.05 -1.75 -2.21
N TYR A 146 -8.25 -0.78 -1.74
CA TYR A 146 -7.35 0.00 -2.59
C TYR A 146 -6.25 -0.84 -3.22
N HIS A 147 -5.64 -1.74 -2.44
CA HIS A 147 -4.62 -2.65 -2.97
C HIS A 147 -5.17 -3.50 -4.12
N SER A 148 -6.40 -4.00 -4.03
CA SER A 148 -7.01 -4.79 -5.11
C SER A 148 -7.10 -3.99 -6.42
N ARG A 149 -7.43 -2.69 -6.34
CA ARG A 149 -7.49 -1.80 -7.52
C ARG A 149 -6.10 -1.46 -8.05
N LEU A 150 -5.16 -1.13 -7.17
CA LEU A 150 -3.76 -0.85 -7.55
C LEU A 150 -3.11 -2.05 -8.21
N GLN A 151 -3.34 -3.25 -7.67
CA GLN A 151 -2.86 -4.50 -8.22
C GLN A 151 -3.38 -4.74 -9.65
N GLN A 152 -4.67 -4.49 -9.91
CA GLN A 152 -5.24 -4.57 -11.26
C GLN A 152 -4.58 -3.58 -12.22
N ALA A 153 -4.38 -2.33 -11.80
CA ALA A 153 -3.74 -1.31 -12.62
C ALA A 153 -2.25 -1.64 -12.92
N VAL A 154 -1.50 -2.08 -11.91
CA VAL A 154 -0.11 -2.52 -12.06
C VAL A 154 -0.02 -3.72 -12.99
N GLN A 155 -0.96 -4.66 -12.91
CA GLN A 155 -0.99 -5.84 -13.76
C GLN A 155 -1.37 -5.52 -15.20
N ALA A 156 -2.26 -4.54 -15.43
CA ALA A 156 -2.54 -4.04 -16.77
C ALA A 156 -1.31 -3.34 -17.37
N LEU A 157 -0.65 -2.46 -16.60
CA LEU A 157 0.58 -1.78 -17.02
C LEU A 157 1.71 -2.77 -17.32
N GLU A 158 1.91 -3.79 -16.48
CA GLU A 158 2.87 -4.86 -16.73
C GLU A 158 2.52 -5.64 -18.00
N SER A 159 1.23 -5.93 -18.23
CA SER A 159 0.81 -6.60 -19.47
C SER A 159 1.09 -5.76 -20.71
N ASP A 160 0.97 -4.44 -20.63
CA ASP A 160 1.28 -3.54 -21.75
C ASP A 160 2.79 -3.43 -21.98
N VAL A 161 3.59 -3.28 -20.91
CA VAL A 161 5.06 -3.20 -20.97
C VAL A 161 5.69 -4.51 -21.45
N LEU A 162 5.12 -5.66 -21.11
CA LEU A 162 5.62 -6.96 -21.55
C LEU A 162 5.08 -7.38 -22.94
N ASN A 163 4.21 -6.58 -23.56
CA ASN A 163 3.57 -6.94 -24.82
C ASN A 163 4.49 -6.70 -26.02
N GLY A 164 5.11 -7.76 -26.56
CA GLY A 164 6.04 -7.67 -27.68
C GLY A 164 5.51 -7.16 -29.03
N LEU A 165 4.28 -6.61 -29.11
CA LEU A 165 3.79 -5.94 -30.31
C LEU A 165 4.41 -4.52 -30.42
N PRO A 166 4.92 -4.13 -31.60
CA PRO A 166 5.60 -2.85 -31.80
C PRO A 166 4.80 -1.60 -31.37
N ARG A 167 3.46 -1.66 -31.44
CA ARG A 167 2.57 -0.56 -31.04
C ARG A 167 2.58 -0.25 -29.53
N PHE A 168 3.06 -1.18 -28.70
CA PHE A 168 3.25 -0.95 -27.25
C PHE A 168 4.68 -0.52 -26.92
N HIS A 169 5.59 -0.55 -27.90
CA HIS A 169 7.01 -0.26 -27.76
C HIS A 169 7.46 0.82 -28.77
N GLU A 170 6.77 1.97 -28.77
CA GLU A 170 7.20 3.15 -29.56
C GLU A 170 8.34 3.94 -28.88
N MET A 171 8.70 3.55 -27.65
CA MET A 171 9.68 4.22 -26.80
C MET A 171 10.98 3.39 -26.69
N THR A 172 12.13 4.04 -26.45
CA THR A 172 13.44 3.38 -26.47
C THR A 172 13.56 2.24 -25.44
N ALA A 173 14.37 1.22 -25.76
CA ALA A 173 14.66 0.05 -24.94
C ALA A 173 15.17 0.34 -23.51
N ILE A 174 15.68 1.56 -23.24
CA ILE A 174 16.09 1.97 -21.89
C ILE A 174 14.87 2.32 -21.03
N LEU A 175 13.86 2.98 -21.61
CA LEU A 175 12.65 3.38 -20.91
C LEU A 175 11.82 2.17 -20.48
N ASP A 176 11.77 1.11 -21.29
CA ASP A 176 11.10 -0.14 -20.93
C ASP A 176 11.73 -0.84 -19.71
N LYS A 177 13.08 -0.81 -19.60
CA LYS A 177 13.77 -1.32 -18.40
C LYS A 177 13.50 -0.46 -17.17
N VAL A 178 13.44 0.86 -17.33
CA VAL A 178 13.10 1.79 -16.23
C VAL A 178 11.67 1.54 -15.77
N ALA A 179 10.71 1.40 -16.69
CA ALA A 179 9.31 1.10 -16.37
C ALA A 179 9.18 -0.25 -15.66
N SER A 180 9.90 -1.29 -16.10
CA SER A 180 9.94 -2.60 -15.44
C SER A 180 10.54 -2.53 -14.03
N GLY A 181 11.61 -1.74 -13.85
CA GLY A 181 12.20 -1.49 -12.53
C GLY A 181 11.25 -0.76 -11.58
N GLU A 182 10.52 0.24 -12.09
CA GLU A 182 9.48 0.95 -11.32
C GLU A 182 8.33 0.01 -10.93
N LEU A 183 7.86 -0.85 -11.84
CA LEU A 183 6.85 -1.88 -11.54
C LEU A 183 7.30 -2.82 -10.42
N LEU A 184 8.57 -3.24 -10.43
CA LEU A 184 9.15 -4.06 -9.36
C LEU A 184 9.16 -3.30 -8.02
N ALA A 185 9.56 -2.04 -8.01
CA ALA A 185 9.54 -1.20 -6.82
C ALA A 185 8.11 -1.05 -6.26
N ARG A 186 7.11 -0.82 -7.13
CA ARG A 186 5.69 -0.76 -6.71
C ARG A 186 5.21 -2.07 -6.10
N ARG A 187 5.67 -3.21 -6.61
CA ARG A 187 5.36 -4.53 -6.03
C ARG A 187 5.99 -4.72 -4.65
N GLN A 188 7.20 -4.21 -4.43
CA GLN A 188 7.84 -4.20 -3.11
C GLN A 188 7.08 -3.30 -2.12
N ASP A 189 6.69 -2.10 -2.53
CA ASP A 189 5.85 -1.19 -1.72
C ASP A 189 4.52 -1.84 -1.33
N MET A 190 3.88 -2.52 -2.28
CA MET A 190 2.64 -3.27 -2.04
C MET A 190 2.82 -4.40 -1.02
N ALA A 191 3.92 -5.14 -1.07
CA ALA A 191 4.24 -6.18 -0.09
C ALA A 191 4.52 -5.59 1.30
N ALA A 192 5.25 -4.49 1.37
CA ALA A 192 5.49 -3.77 2.62
C ALA A 192 4.17 -3.29 3.27
N ASN A 193 3.27 -2.73 2.46
CA ASN A 193 1.94 -2.31 2.93
C ASN A 193 1.09 -3.49 3.44
N GLN A 194 1.19 -4.68 2.83
CA GLN A 194 0.53 -5.88 3.34
C GLN A 194 1.09 -6.31 4.71
N LEU A 195 2.41 -6.29 4.89
CA LEU A 195 3.03 -6.59 6.18
C LEU A 195 2.59 -5.61 7.28
N LEU A 196 2.53 -4.31 6.96
CA LEU A 196 2.03 -3.29 7.87
C LEU A 196 0.55 -3.49 8.22
N SER A 197 -0.29 -3.87 7.25
CA SER A 197 -1.68 -4.24 7.49
C SER A 197 -1.79 -5.42 8.45
N HIS A 198 -0.97 -6.46 8.26
CA HIS A 198 -0.93 -7.61 9.16
C HIS A 198 -0.45 -7.25 10.58
N ALA A 199 0.56 -6.38 10.70
CA ALA A 199 1.00 -5.89 12.01
C ALA A 199 -0.11 -5.10 12.72
N LEU A 200 -0.86 -4.26 11.99
CA LEU A 200 -2.01 -3.54 12.53
C LEU A 200 -3.11 -4.51 13.01
N GLU A 201 -3.44 -5.54 12.23
CA GLU A 201 -4.40 -6.57 12.63
C GLU A 201 -3.97 -7.31 13.92
N GLN A 202 -2.68 -7.63 14.06
CA GLN A 202 -2.14 -8.24 15.28
C GLN A 202 -2.23 -7.29 16.49
N LEU A 203 -1.96 -6.00 16.30
CA LEU A 203 -2.11 -4.98 17.34
C LEU A 203 -3.57 -4.81 17.75
N LEU A 204 -4.50 -4.80 16.79
CA LEU A 204 -5.94 -4.75 17.03
C LEU A 204 -6.42 -5.99 17.81
N ALA A 205 -5.99 -7.19 17.42
CA ALA A 205 -6.30 -8.43 18.14
C ALA A 205 -5.79 -8.40 19.59
N ARG A 206 -4.55 -7.94 19.80
CA ARG A 206 -3.97 -7.80 21.14
C ARG A 206 -4.72 -6.76 21.97
N SER A 207 -4.99 -5.60 21.38
CA SER A 207 -5.70 -4.49 22.01
C SER A 207 -7.12 -4.92 22.42
N LYS A 208 -7.88 -5.58 21.54
CA LYS A 208 -9.20 -6.11 21.86
C LYS A 208 -9.17 -7.08 23.04
N ARG A 209 -8.20 -8.00 23.09
CA ARG A 209 -8.07 -8.97 24.21
C ARG A 209 -7.85 -8.27 25.56
N LEU A 210 -6.97 -7.26 25.59
CA LEU A 210 -6.73 -6.46 26.80
C LEU A 210 -8.01 -5.70 27.19
N ARG A 211 -8.61 -5.01 26.23
CA ARG A 211 -9.85 -4.27 26.39
C ARG A 211 -11.00 -5.13 26.93
N ASP A 212 -11.17 -6.36 26.44
CA ASP A 212 -12.24 -7.25 26.93
C ASP A 212 -12.02 -7.70 28.38
N THR A 213 -10.76 -7.85 28.78
CA THR A 213 -10.40 -8.14 30.17
C THR A 213 -10.73 -6.94 31.08
N GLU A 214 -10.41 -5.73 30.62
CA GLU A 214 -10.72 -4.48 31.31
C GLU A 214 -12.23 -4.25 31.42
N ALA A 215 -12.97 -4.42 30.32
CA ALA A 215 -14.43 -4.31 30.29
C ALA A 215 -15.09 -5.31 31.25
N THR A 216 -14.61 -6.56 31.28
CA THR A 216 -15.09 -7.57 32.24
C THR A 216 -14.85 -7.13 33.69
N THR A 217 -13.67 -6.57 33.97
CA THR A 217 -13.32 -6.07 35.31
C THR A 217 -14.21 -4.91 35.74
N ILE A 218 -14.41 -3.93 34.87
CA ILE A 218 -15.30 -2.79 35.12
C ILE A 218 -16.74 -3.26 35.31
N ASN A 219 -17.22 -4.18 34.48
CA ASN A 219 -18.57 -4.74 34.60
C ASN A 219 -18.77 -5.46 35.94
N MET A 220 -17.80 -6.27 36.39
CA MET A 220 -17.88 -6.91 37.70
C MET A 220 -17.94 -5.89 38.85
N GLN A 221 -17.16 -4.81 38.76
CA GLN A 221 -17.18 -3.73 39.73
C GLN A 221 -18.53 -3.00 39.76
N LEU A 222 -19.09 -2.68 38.59
CA LEU A 222 -20.41 -2.06 38.46
C LEU A 222 -21.52 -2.96 39.03
N VAL A 223 -21.52 -4.24 38.70
CA VAL A 223 -22.47 -5.23 39.26
C VAL A 223 -22.34 -5.30 40.79
N THR A 224 -21.10 -5.32 41.31
CA THR A 224 -20.85 -5.34 42.76
C THR A 224 -21.41 -4.10 43.45
N TRP A 225 -21.27 -2.91 42.85
CA TRP A 225 -21.81 -1.67 43.40
C TRP A 225 -23.33 -1.60 43.35
N ARG A 226 -23.93 -2.11 42.26
CA ARG A 226 -25.38 -2.15 42.07
C ARG A 226 -26.04 -3.10 43.07
N ASP A 227 -25.52 -4.32 43.17
CA ASP A 227 -26.18 -5.42 43.88
C ASP A 227 -25.68 -5.58 45.33
N GLY A 228 -24.51 -5.02 45.66
CA GLY A 228 -23.86 -5.20 46.96
C GLY A 228 -24.69 -4.76 48.17
N ARG A 229 -25.50 -3.69 48.04
CA ARG A 229 -26.41 -3.29 49.13
C ARG A 229 -27.55 -4.29 49.33
N GLY A 230 -28.15 -4.77 48.24
CA GLY A 230 -29.22 -5.76 48.31
C GLY A 230 -28.72 -7.07 48.93
N ALA A 231 -27.55 -7.53 48.49
CA ALA A 231 -26.90 -8.72 49.02
C ALA A 231 -26.55 -8.55 50.52
N ASN A 232 -25.98 -7.41 50.92
CA ASN A 232 -25.65 -7.16 52.32
C ASN A 232 -26.89 -7.07 53.21
N ASN A 233 -27.95 -6.41 52.75
CA ASN A 233 -29.21 -6.33 53.49
C ASN A 233 -29.87 -7.70 53.65
N ALA A 234 -29.87 -8.53 52.60
CA ALA A 234 -30.38 -9.90 52.65
C ALA A 234 -29.56 -10.77 53.63
N PHE A 235 -28.24 -10.62 53.64
CA PHE A 235 -27.35 -11.32 54.57
C PHE A 235 -27.63 -10.93 56.02
N VAL A 236 -27.76 -9.64 56.33
CA VAL A 236 -28.10 -9.15 57.68
C VAL A 236 -29.50 -9.61 58.10
N ALA A 237 -30.48 -9.58 57.19
CA ALA A 237 -31.82 -10.08 57.46
C ALA A 237 -31.82 -11.59 57.77
N GLY A 238 -31.14 -12.39 56.96
CA GLY A 238 -31.04 -13.86 57.13
C GLY A 238 -30.29 -14.26 58.40
N THR A 239 -29.18 -13.59 58.72
CA THR A 239 -28.45 -13.80 59.99
C THR A 239 -29.29 -13.40 61.20
N GLY A 240 -30.01 -12.28 61.12
CA GLY A 240 -30.94 -11.85 62.15
C GLY A 240 -32.09 -12.83 62.36
N ASP A 241 -32.63 -13.41 61.30
CA ASP A 241 -33.68 -14.43 61.38
C ASP A 241 -33.14 -15.73 62.00
N ALA A 242 -32.00 -16.22 61.52
CA ALA A 242 -31.33 -17.41 62.05
C ALA A 242 -31.06 -17.30 63.56
N LEU A 243 -30.60 -16.12 64.04
CA LEU A 243 -30.39 -15.87 65.47
C LEU A 243 -31.69 -15.86 66.29
N ARG A 244 -32.81 -15.39 65.71
CA ARG A 244 -34.12 -15.39 66.40
C ARG A 244 -34.75 -16.77 66.47
N THR A 245 -34.52 -17.59 65.44
CA THR A 245 -35.09 -18.95 65.36
C THR A 245 -34.21 -20.02 66.00
N TRP A 246 -32.97 -19.70 66.36
CA TRP A 246 -32.05 -20.65 66.98
C TRP A 246 -32.58 -21.11 68.34
N ARG A 247 -32.68 -22.44 68.51
CA ARG A 247 -32.94 -23.09 69.79
C ARG A 247 -31.77 -24.02 70.10
N GLN A 248 -31.29 -23.95 71.34
CA GLN A 248 -30.22 -24.82 71.82
C GLN A 248 -30.76 -26.27 71.87
N PRO A 249 -29.98 -27.26 71.37
CA PRO A 249 -30.41 -28.67 71.37
C PRO A 249 -30.59 -29.23 72.78
#